data_AF-F7PEZ1-F1
#
_entry.id   AF-F7PEZ1-F1
#
_cell.length_a   1.000
_cell.length_b   1.000
_cell.length_c   1.000
_cell.angle_alpha   90.00
_cell.angle_beta   90.00
_cell.angle_gamma   90.00
#
_symmetry.space_group_name_H-M   'P 1'
#
loop_
_entity.id
_entity.type
_entity.pdbx_description
1 polymer ?
#
loop_
_entity_poly.entity_id
_entity_poly.type
_entity_poly.pdbx_seq_one_letter_code
_entity_poly.pdbx_strand_id
1 'polypeptide(L)'
;MSADPPEDEEEVLSEVQRILDEPYTQAKKTHIWAEEVRGEHNWLAMTNFRDALDHMSKIFQNIDDGDIPKARENLGEMEAHIKRAAYDSAQSATEKELEETYSSRLPESVYRIALLEHMSDEEFNEREDKISNRMSRGRETKANSLEDSIKHFRTAYEHAKKMGRGTPSKKSVLLNIAVIFGFILSIISVSAVLL
;
A
#
# COMPACT_ATOMS: atom_id res chain seq x y z
N MET A 1 -36.88 33.30 -9.57
CA MET A 1 -36.27 32.89 -10.84
C MET A 1 -34.79 32.81 -10.55
N SER A 2 -34.24 31.61 -10.37
CA SER A 2 -32.78 31.47 -10.38
C SER A 2 -32.36 31.70 -11.82
N ALA A 3 -31.54 32.72 -12.05
CA ALA A 3 -30.78 32.78 -13.29
C ALA A 3 -29.91 31.52 -13.31
N ASP A 4 -29.80 30.87 -14.47
CA ASP A 4 -28.81 29.82 -14.65
C ASP A 4 -27.43 30.39 -14.26
N PRO A 5 -26.59 29.62 -13.56
CA PRO A 5 -25.25 30.07 -13.22
C PRO A 5 -24.51 30.46 -14.52
N PRO A 6 -23.60 31.44 -14.46
CA PRO A 6 -22.74 31.77 -15.60
C PRO A 6 -22.06 30.48 -16.13
N GLU A 7 -21.90 30.36 -17.44
CA GLU A 7 -21.32 29.17 -18.10
C GLU A 7 -20.00 28.71 -17.45
N ASP A 8 -19.19 29.67 -17.00
CA ASP A 8 -17.92 29.43 -16.30
C ASP A 8 -18.08 28.80 -14.90
N GLU A 9 -19.16 29.11 -14.18
CA GLU A 9 -19.49 28.49 -12.89
C GLU A 9 -19.95 27.04 -13.08
N GLU A 10 -20.81 26.80 -14.08
CA GLU A 10 -21.29 25.46 -14.41
C GLU A 10 -20.12 24.52 -14.78
N GLU A 11 -19.13 25.02 -15.52
CA GLU A 11 -17.91 24.27 -15.83
C GLU A 11 -17.12 23.89 -14.56
N VAL A 12 -16.93 24.83 -13.62
CA VAL A 12 -16.23 24.55 -12.37
C VAL A 12 -16.97 23.51 -11.54
N LEU A 13 -18.29 23.61 -11.43
CA LEU A 13 -19.12 22.65 -10.68
C LEU A 13 -19.10 21.25 -11.32
N SER A 14 -19.14 21.18 -12.65
CA SER A 14 -18.99 19.94 -13.41
C SER A 14 -17.63 19.27 -13.14
N GLU A 15 -16.55 20.05 -13.08
CA GLU A 15 -15.23 19.53 -12.75
C GLU A 15 -15.12 19.06 -11.28
N VAL A 16 -15.75 19.76 -10.32
CA VAL A 16 -15.86 19.25 -8.94
C VAL A 16 -16.52 17.87 -8.94
N GLN A 17 -17.63 17.72 -9.66
CA GLN A 17 -18.33 16.44 -9.76
C GLN A 17 -17.44 15.35 -10.36
N ARG A 18 -16.77 15.63 -11.49
CA ARG A 18 -15.84 14.68 -12.12
C ARG A 18 -14.76 14.21 -11.13
N ILE A 19 -14.17 15.13 -10.37
CA ILE A 19 -13.12 14.83 -9.38
C ILE A 19 -13.67 13.94 -8.24
N LEU A 20 -14.89 14.22 -7.78
CA LEU A 20 -15.56 13.46 -6.72
C LEU A 20 -16.09 12.10 -7.18
N ASP A 21 -16.28 11.91 -8.49
CA ASP A 21 -16.67 10.63 -9.06
C ASP A 21 -15.45 9.68 -9.15
N GLU A 22 -14.71 9.73 -10.25
CA GLU A 22 -13.72 8.69 -10.54
C GLU A 22 -12.43 8.80 -9.71
N PRO A 23 -11.72 9.95 -9.67
CA PRO A 23 -10.49 10.08 -8.88
C PRO A 23 -10.71 9.83 -7.39
N TYR A 24 -11.74 10.44 -6.79
CA TYR A 24 -12.06 10.24 -5.38
C TYR A 24 -12.46 8.79 -5.07
N THR A 25 -13.31 8.18 -5.89
CA THR A 25 -13.72 6.78 -5.68
C THR A 25 -12.51 5.84 -5.73
N GLN A 26 -11.58 6.05 -6.67
CA GLN A 26 -10.37 5.25 -6.76
C GLN A 26 -9.44 5.48 -5.58
N ALA A 27 -9.25 6.73 -5.15
CA ALA A 27 -8.45 7.09 -3.98
C ALA A 27 -9.01 6.46 -2.70
N LYS A 28 -10.32 6.58 -2.48
CA LYS A 28 -11.03 5.99 -1.33
C LYS A 28 -10.86 4.47 -1.28
N LYS A 29 -11.09 3.77 -2.40
CA LYS A 29 -10.91 2.31 -2.48
C LYS A 29 -9.48 1.89 -2.17
N THR A 30 -8.50 2.66 -2.65
CA THR A 30 -7.08 2.39 -2.43
C THR A 30 -6.67 2.65 -0.98
N HIS A 31 -7.21 3.70 -0.36
CA HIS A 31 -7.03 4.00 1.05
C HIS A 31 -7.58 2.90 1.96
N ILE A 32 -8.82 2.45 1.74
CA ILE A 32 -9.43 1.35 2.50
C ILE A 32 -8.58 0.08 2.39
N TRP A 33 -8.19 -0.29 1.17
CA TRP A 33 -7.31 -1.44 0.96
C TRP A 33 -5.97 -1.30 1.71
N ALA A 34 -5.38 -0.10 1.73
CA ALA A 34 -4.13 0.12 2.45
C ALA A 34 -4.29 -0.03 3.97
N GLU A 35 -5.37 0.47 4.56
CA GLU A 35 -5.65 0.27 5.99
C GLU A 35 -5.91 -1.20 6.32
N GLU A 36 -6.63 -1.92 5.46
CA GLU A 36 -6.87 -3.37 5.61
C GLU A 36 -5.55 -4.17 5.61
N VAL A 37 -4.64 -3.84 4.69
CA VAL A 37 -3.32 -4.49 4.62
C VAL A 37 -2.47 -4.13 5.82
N ARG A 38 -2.45 -2.86 6.22
CA ARG A 38 -1.58 -2.39 7.30
C ARG A 38 -2.08 -2.77 8.70
N GLY A 39 -3.39 -2.99 8.84
CA GLY A 39 -4.04 -3.19 10.14
C GLY A 39 -4.06 -1.93 11.03
N GLU A 40 -3.81 -0.75 10.46
CA GLU A 40 -3.74 0.52 11.16
C GLU A 40 -4.19 1.69 10.27
N HIS A 41 -4.51 2.82 10.89
CA HIS A 41 -4.97 4.02 10.19
C HIS A 41 -3.90 4.66 9.31
N ASN A 42 -4.26 5.02 8.08
CA ASN A 42 -3.40 5.73 7.16
C ASN A 42 -3.61 7.26 7.26
N TRP A 43 -2.99 7.86 8.28
CA TRP A 43 -3.09 9.29 8.57
C TRP A 43 -2.59 10.20 7.45
N LEU A 44 -1.64 9.74 6.63
CA LEU A 44 -1.11 10.52 5.51
C LEU A 44 -2.15 10.69 4.40
N ALA A 45 -2.84 9.61 4.04
CA ALA A 45 -3.95 9.68 3.09
C ALA A 45 -5.12 10.49 3.64
N MET A 46 -5.44 10.33 4.92
CA MET A 46 -6.49 11.12 5.59
C MET A 46 -6.21 12.62 5.60
N THR A 47 -4.95 13.02 5.80
CA THR A 47 -4.53 14.43 5.73
C THR A 47 -4.78 14.99 4.33
N ASN A 48 -4.40 14.24 3.29
CA ASN A 48 -4.67 14.64 1.91
C ASN A 48 -6.18 14.75 1.61
N PHE A 49 -7.02 13.82 2.09
CA PHE A 49 -8.47 13.96 1.92
C PHE A 49 -9.04 15.18 2.63
N ARG A 50 -8.57 15.48 3.85
CA ARG A 50 -8.95 16.69 4.56
C ARG A 50 -8.58 17.94 3.78
N ASP A 51 -7.35 18.00 3.25
CA ASP A 51 -6.87 19.16 2.50
C ASP A 51 -7.65 19.31 1.18
N ALA A 52 -8.04 18.21 0.52
CA ALA A 52 -8.94 18.26 -0.63
C ALA A 52 -10.32 18.84 -0.29
N LEU A 53 -10.88 18.53 0.89
CA LEU A 53 -12.14 19.12 1.36
C LEU A 53 -12.00 20.61 1.67
N ASP A 54 -10.85 21.04 2.20
CA ASP A 54 -10.55 22.47 2.41
C ASP A 54 -10.51 23.23 1.08
N HIS A 55 -9.87 22.67 0.05
CA HIS A 55 -9.90 23.23 -1.30
C HIS A 55 -11.31 23.24 -1.91
N MET A 56 -12.11 22.19 -1.69
CA MET A 56 -13.51 22.16 -2.10
C MET A 56 -14.32 23.29 -1.44
N SER A 57 -14.12 23.56 -0.15
CA SER A 57 -14.76 24.69 0.53
C SER A 57 -14.35 26.03 -0.09
N LYS A 58 -13.07 26.20 -0.45
CA LYS A 58 -12.58 27.42 -1.11
C LYS A 58 -13.14 27.60 -2.52
N ILE A 59 -13.37 26.51 -3.26
CA ILE A 59 -14.01 26.56 -4.59
C ILE A 59 -15.38 27.23 -4.48
N PHE A 60 -16.24 26.75 -3.58
CA PHE A 60 -17.57 27.33 -3.40
C PHE A 60 -17.52 28.79 -2.93
N GLN A 61 -16.63 29.13 -2.00
CA GLN A 61 -16.43 30.52 -1.57
C GLN A 61 -16.00 31.43 -2.72
N ASN A 62 -15.05 30.99 -3.55
CA ASN A 62 -14.59 31.79 -4.69
C ASN A 62 -15.66 31.92 -5.77
N ILE A 63 -16.54 30.93 -5.95
CA ILE A 63 -17.72 31.04 -6.82
C ILE A 63 -18.66 32.12 -6.29
N ASP A 64 -19.00 32.08 -5.01
CA ASP A 64 -19.89 33.06 -4.35
C ASP A 64 -19.32 34.49 -4.45
N ASP A 65 -18.00 34.63 -4.35
CA ASP A 65 -17.27 35.90 -4.47
C ASP A 65 -17.09 36.36 -5.94
N GLY A 66 -17.45 35.53 -6.93
CA GLY A 66 -17.27 35.81 -8.36
C GLY A 66 -15.83 35.66 -8.87
N ASP A 67 -14.92 35.04 -8.10
CA ASP A 67 -13.51 34.80 -8.44
C ASP A 67 -13.32 33.41 -9.07
N ILE A 68 -13.86 33.23 -10.27
CA ILE A 68 -13.76 31.97 -11.03
C ILE A 68 -12.32 31.51 -11.28
N PRO A 69 -11.34 32.38 -11.65
CA PRO A 69 -9.96 31.95 -11.83
C PRO A 69 -9.37 31.24 -10.61
N LYS A 70 -9.66 31.76 -9.41
CA LYS A 70 -9.19 31.17 -8.15
C LYS A 70 -9.96 29.90 -7.78
N ALA A 71 -11.24 29.79 -8.14
CA ALA A 71 -11.98 28.54 -8.05
C ALA A 71 -11.31 27.43 -8.89
N ARG A 72 -10.89 27.75 -10.12
CA ARG A 72 -10.17 26.81 -11.01
C ARG A 72 -8.81 26.37 -10.47
N GLU A 73 -8.05 27.28 -9.84
CA GLU A 73 -6.80 26.92 -9.17
C GLU A 73 -7.04 25.87 -8.06
N ASN A 74 -8.09 26.07 -7.25
CA ASN A 74 -8.43 25.15 -6.18
C ASN A 74 -8.94 23.79 -6.68
N LEU A 75 -9.50 23.69 -7.90
CA LEU A 75 -9.82 22.39 -8.53
C LEU A 75 -8.56 21.54 -8.72
N GLY A 76 -7.50 22.16 -9.24
CA GLY A 76 -6.22 21.50 -9.46
C GLY A 76 -5.61 20.96 -8.16
N GLU A 77 -5.64 21.77 -7.10
CA GLU A 77 -5.13 21.37 -5.78
C GLU A 77 -6.00 20.27 -5.13
N MET A 78 -7.33 20.38 -5.21
CA MET A 78 -8.27 19.36 -4.73
C MET A 78 -7.98 18.00 -5.39
N GLU A 79 -7.88 17.97 -6.73
CA GLU A 79 -7.58 16.74 -7.46
C GLU A 79 -6.17 16.20 -7.12
N ALA A 80 -5.18 17.09 -7.00
CA ALA A 80 -3.82 16.71 -6.64
C ALA A 80 -3.77 16.03 -5.26
N HIS A 81 -4.47 16.56 -4.26
CA HIS A 81 -4.57 15.96 -2.94
C HIS A 81 -5.28 14.60 -2.96
N ILE A 82 -6.39 14.46 -3.68
CA ILE A 82 -7.08 13.18 -3.86
C ILE A 82 -6.16 12.14 -4.49
N LYS A 83 -5.44 12.51 -5.56
CA LYS A 83 -4.47 11.64 -6.21
C LYS A 83 -3.34 11.26 -5.25
N ARG A 84 -2.74 12.21 -4.52
CA ARG A 84 -1.73 11.96 -3.47
C ARG A 84 -2.22 10.94 -2.44
N ALA A 85 -3.44 11.08 -1.93
CA ALA A 85 -4.02 10.14 -0.97
C ALA A 85 -4.02 8.69 -1.50
N ALA A 86 -4.37 8.51 -2.78
CA ALA A 86 -4.35 7.20 -3.42
C ALA A 86 -2.94 6.63 -3.57
N TYR A 87 -1.99 7.44 -4.05
CA TYR A 87 -0.59 7.02 -4.26
C TYR A 87 0.07 6.62 -2.96
N ASP A 88 -0.04 7.50 -1.95
CA ASP A 88 0.58 7.30 -0.64
C ASP A 88 -0.04 6.07 0.04
N SER A 89 -1.35 5.86 -0.12
CA SER A 89 -2.01 4.61 0.30
C SER A 89 -1.41 3.38 -0.38
N ALA A 90 -1.32 3.37 -1.70
CA ALA A 90 -0.85 2.20 -2.42
C ALA A 90 0.62 1.85 -2.15
N GLN A 91 1.47 2.87 -2.09
CA GLN A 91 2.88 2.72 -1.74
C GLN A 91 3.02 2.18 -0.31
N SER A 92 2.32 2.79 0.66
CA SER A 92 2.46 2.46 2.07
C SER A 92 1.98 1.04 2.43
N ALA A 93 0.99 0.50 1.69
CA ALA A 93 0.55 -0.88 1.85
C ALA A 93 1.63 -1.88 1.40
N THR A 94 2.30 -1.56 0.29
CA THR A 94 3.38 -2.39 -0.25
C THR A 94 4.61 -2.36 0.65
N GLU A 95 4.98 -1.17 1.15
CA GLU A 95 6.11 -1.00 2.08
C GLU A 95 5.89 -1.77 3.38
N LYS A 96 4.66 -1.78 3.90
CA LYS A 96 4.33 -2.53 5.11
C LYS A 96 4.52 -4.04 4.94
N GLU A 97 4.00 -4.61 3.86
CA GLU A 97 4.16 -6.05 3.56
C GLU A 97 5.63 -6.44 3.38
N LEU A 98 6.42 -5.57 2.74
CA LEU A 98 7.86 -5.74 2.60
C LEU A 98 8.56 -5.74 3.97
N GLU A 99 8.28 -4.73 4.80
CA GLU A 99 8.84 -4.60 6.15
C GLU A 99 8.55 -5.85 6.98
N GLU A 100 7.31 -6.34 6.96
CA GLU A 100 6.92 -7.57 7.65
C GLU A 100 7.70 -8.79 7.12
N THR A 101 7.86 -8.89 5.80
CA THR A 101 8.64 -9.97 5.18
C THR A 101 10.12 -9.93 5.57
N TYR A 102 10.77 -8.76 5.53
CA TYR A 102 12.17 -8.64 5.97
C TYR A 102 12.33 -8.91 7.47
N SER A 103 11.38 -8.43 8.28
CA SER A 103 11.42 -8.61 9.73
C SER A 103 11.26 -10.09 10.15
N SER A 104 10.62 -10.90 9.30
CA SER A 104 10.39 -12.32 9.54
C SER A 104 11.48 -13.21 8.94
N ARG A 105 12.24 -12.72 7.95
CA ARG A 105 13.33 -13.47 7.31
C ARG A 105 14.43 -13.85 8.31
N LEU A 106 14.88 -15.10 8.21
CA LEU A 106 16.04 -15.66 8.87
C LEU A 106 17.06 -16.14 7.83
N PRO A 107 18.33 -16.35 8.22
CA PRO A 107 19.31 -16.95 7.33
C PRO A 107 18.87 -18.34 6.86
N GLU A 108 19.20 -18.69 5.61
CA GLU A 108 18.81 -19.95 4.97
C GLU A 108 19.16 -21.19 5.81
N SER A 109 20.34 -21.16 6.45
CA SER A 109 20.81 -22.22 7.33
C SER A 109 19.85 -22.54 8.48
N VAL A 110 19.14 -21.53 9.01
CA VAL A 110 18.21 -21.71 10.12
C VAL A 110 16.96 -22.46 9.65
N TYR A 111 16.44 -22.15 8.46
CA TYR A 111 15.32 -22.91 7.89
C TYR A 111 15.71 -24.36 7.59
N ARG A 112 16.92 -24.58 7.10
CA ARG A 112 17.48 -25.93 6.87
C ARG A 112 17.59 -26.72 8.18
N ILE A 113 18.08 -26.11 9.26
CA ILE A 113 18.12 -26.73 10.61
C ILE A 113 16.71 -27.08 11.10
N ALA A 114 15.74 -26.21 10.84
CA ALA A 114 14.33 -26.43 11.19
C ALA A 114 13.59 -27.39 10.24
N LEU A 115 14.26 -27.92 9.21
CA LEU A 115 13.67 -28.76 8.15
C LEU A 115 12.41 -28.15 7.51
N LEU A 116 12.41 -26.82 7.34
CA LEU A 116 11.31 -26.08 6.75
C LEU A 116 11.58 -25.76 5.28
N GLU A 117 10.57 -25.98 4.44
CA GLU A 117 10.55 -25.44 3.08
C GLU A 117 10.56 -23.91 3.16
N HIS A 118 11.41 -23.30 2.35
CA HIS A 118 11.62 -21.86 2.32
C HIS A 118 12.08 -21.44 0.93
N MET A 119 11.86 -20.16 0.63
CA MET A 119 12.38 -19.50 -0.56
C MET A 119 13.91 -19.39 -0.47
N SER A 120 14.60 -19.71 -1.57
CA SER A 120 16.05 -19.55 -1.64
C SER A 120 16.46 -18.07 -1.63
N ASP A 121 17.71 -17.79 -1.26
CA ASP A 121 18.23 -16.42 -1.29
C ASP A 121 18.21 -15.83 -2.71
N GLU A 122 18.46 -16.65 -3.74
CA GLU A 122 18.40 -16.24 -5.15
C GLU A 122 16.98 -15.82 -5.56
N GLU A 123 15.96 -16.65 -5.26
CA GLU A 123 14.57 -16.31 -5.58
C GLU A 123 14.10 -15.09 -4.78
N PHE A 124 14.53 -14.95 -3.52
CA PHE A 124 14.21 -13.79 -2.71
C PHE A 124 14.74 -12.51 -3.34
N ASN A 125 16.02 -12.49 -3.72
CA ASN A 125 16.66 -11.32 -4.32
C ASN A 125 16.04 -10.98 -5.68
N GLU A 126 15.72 -11.98 -6.51
CA GLU A 126 15.03 -11.76 -7.79
C GLU A 126 13.65 -11.10 -7.60
N ARG A 127 12.93 -11.47 -6.55
CA ARG A 127 11.64 -10.87 -6.21
C ARG A 127 11.79 -9.46 -5.67
N GLU A 128 12.78 -9.22 -4.82
CA GLU A 128 13.13 -7.90 -4.32
C GLU A 128 13.40 -6.92 -5.48
N ASP A 129 14.17 -7.34 -6.50
CA ASP A 129 14.41 -6.54 -7.70
C ASP A 129 13.12 -6.24 -8.47
N LYS A 130 12.25 -7.25 -8.65
CA LYS A 130 10.94 -7.06 -9.30
C LYS A 130 10.07 -6.06 -8.53
N ILE A 131 10.05 -6.17 -7.20
CA ILE A 131 9.30 -5.26 -6.32
C ILE A 131 9.85 -3.84 -6.45
N SER A 132 11.17 -3.66 -6.32
CA SER A 132 11.84 -2.36 -6.43
C SER A 132 11.55 -1.68 -7.78
N ASN A 133 11.65 -2.43 -8.89
CA ASN A 133 11.31 -1.93 -10.22
C ASN A 133 9.85 -1.48 -10.32
N ARG A 134 8.91 -2.28 -9.80
CA ARG A 134 7.49 -1.91 -9.80
C ARG A 134 7.20 -0.70 -8.92
N MET A 135 7.82 -0.60 -7.75
CA MET A 135 7.72 0.59 -6.90
C MET A 135 8.26 1.84 -7.61
N SER A 136 9.38 1.73 -8.33
CA SER A 136 9.93 2.84 -9.13
C SER A 136 8.97 3.29 -10.21
N ARG A 137 8.45 2.34 -11.01
CA ARG A 137 7.46 2.65 -12.05
C ARG A 137 6.19 3.26 -11.48
N GLY A 138 5.74 2.81 -10.31
CA GLY A 138 4.62 3.41 -9.59
C GLY A 138 4.87 4.89 -9.29
N ARG A 139 6.07 5.24 -8.81
CA ARG A 139 6.46 6.64 -8.55
C ARG A 139 6.62 7.46 -9.83
N GLU A 140 7.22 6.90 -10.88
CA GLU A 140 7.45 7.58 -12.16
C GLU A 140 6.15 7.90 -12.91
N THR A 141 5.15 7.02 -12.82
CA THR A 141 3.85 7.18 -13.50
C THR A 141 2.86 8.04 -12.71
N LYS A 142 3.18 8.42 -11.46
CA LYS A 142 2.34 9.22 -10.55
C LYS A 142 1.76 10.49 -11.18
N ALA A 143 2.53 11.21 -12.00
CA ALA A 143 2.06 12.45 -12.61
C ALA A 143 1.12 12.22 -13.80
N ASN A 144 1.22 11.08 -14.46
CA ASN A 144 0.63 10.85 -15.78
C ASN A 144 -0.62 9.95 -15.73
N SER A 145 -0.67 8.98 -14.80
CA SER A 145 -1.77 8.02 -14.71
C SER A 145 -1.92 7.50 -13.28
N LEU A 146 -3.05 7.84 -12.66
CA LEU A 146 -3.42 7.35 -11.32
C LEU A 146 -3.55 5.83 -11.32
N GLU A 147 -4.26 5.29 -12.32
CA GLU A 147 -4.52 3.87 -12.45
C GLU A 147 -3.22 3.06 -12.62
N ASP A 148 -2.34 3.46 -13.53
CA ASP A 148 -1.10 2.71 -13.80
C ASP A 148 -0.16 2.71 -12.60
N SER A 149 -0.06 3.85 -11.93
CA SER A 149 0.75 3.98 -10.72
C SER A 149 0.24 3.05 -9.61
N ILE A 150 -1.07 3.07 -9.32
CA ILE A 150 -1.68 2.16 -8.33
C ILE A 150 -1.49 0.70 -8.76
N LYS A 151 -1.64 0.38 -10.05
CA LYS A 151 -1.44 -0.97 -10.58
C LYS A 151 -0.02 -1.46 -10.38
N HIS A 152 0.98 -0.59 -10.56
CA HIS A 152 2.37 -0.92 -10.27
C HIS A 152 2.61 -1.21 -8.79
N PHE A 153 2.08 -0.39 -7.88
CA PHE A 153 2.16 -0.66 -6.45
C PHE A 153 1.44 -1.96 -6.05
N ARG A 154 0.23 -2.21 -6.55
CA ARG A 154 -0.48 -3.48 -6.30
C ARG A 154 0.30 -4.68 -6.82
N THR A 155 0.93 -4.57 -7.99
CA THR A 155 1.79 -5.64 -8.51
C THR A 155 3.00 -5.88 -7.61
N ALA A 156 3.61 -4.81 -7.09
CA ALA A 156 4.70 -4.89 -6.12
C ALA A 156 4.24 -5.56 -4.83
N TYR A 157 3.08 -5.19 -4.29
CA TYR A 157 2.44 -5.83 -3.13
C TYR A 157 2.22 -7.33 -3.34
N GLU A 158 1.72 -7.76 -4.50
CA GLU A 158 1.53 -9.19 -4.78
C GLU A 158 2.86 -9.97 -4.83
N HIS A 159 3.94 -9.34 -5.29
CA HIS A 159 5.27 -9.94 -5.22
C HIS A 159 5.77 -10.03 -3.77
N ALA A 160 5.59 -8.97 -2.97
CA ALA A 160 5.94 -8.95 -1.55
C ALA A 160 5.18 -10.02 -0.76
N LYS A 161 3.86 -10.15 -0.97
CA LYS A 161 3.02 -11.18 -0.34
C LYS A 161 3.47 -12.60 -0.67
N LYS A 162 3.86 -12.85 -1.92
CA LYS A 162 4.41 -14.16 -2.30
C LYS A 162 5.78 -14.41 -1.66
N MET A 163 6.59 -13.37 -1.48
CA MET A 163 7.86 -13.45 -0.75
C MET A 163 7.63 -13.78 0.73
N GLY A 164 6.67 -13.12 1.38
CA GLY A 164 6.23 -13.43 2.74
C GLY A 164 5.72 -14.87 2.89
N ARG A 165 4.91 -15.38 1.96
CA ARG A 165 4.46 -16.79 1.97
C ARG A 165 5.59 -17.81 1.84
N GLY A 166 6.64 -17.48 1.09
CA GLY A 166 7.84 -18.32 0.98
C GLY A 166 8.82 -18.16 2.15
N THR A 167 8.51 -17.30 3.12
CA THR A 167 9.36 -17.01 4.28
C THR A 167 8.68 -17.52 5.55
N PRO A 168 9.08 -18.69 6.07
CA PRO A 168 8.50 -19.21 7.32
C PRO A 168 8.67 -18.23 8.48
N SER A 169 7.63 -18.07 9.30
CA SER A 169 7.70 -17.19 10.46
C SER A 169 8.71 -17.70 11.50
N LYS A 170 9.36 -16.77 12.22
CA LYS A 170 10.28 -17.08 13.32
C LYS A 170 9.68 -18.05 14.35
N LYS A 171 8.38 -17.92 14.64
CA LYS A 171 7.65 -18.83 15.55
C LYS A 171 7.58 -20.26 15.01
N SER A 172 7.29 -20.44 13.72
CA SER A 172 7.27 -21.75 13.07
C SER A 172 8.64 -22.42 13.12
N VAL A 173 9.68 -21.65 12.82
CA VAL A 173 11.08 -22.10 12.87
C VAL A 173 11.46 -22.59 14.27
N LEU A 174 11.21 -21.76 15.30
CA LEU A 174 11.52 -22.13 16.68
C LEU A 174 10.75 -23.36 17.15
N LEU A 175 9.47 -23.48 16.76
CA LEU A 175 8.65 -24.64 17.10
C LEU A 175 9.22 -25.93 16.49
N ASN A 176 9.57 -25.92 15.20
CA ASN A 176 10.14 -27.10 14.56
C ASN A 176 11.51 -27.47 15.11
N ILE A 177 12.37 -26.48 15.42
CA ILE A 177 13.64 -26.74 16.10
C ILE A 177 13.37 -27.43 17.46
N ALA A 178 12.44 -26.92 18.26
CA ALA A 178 12.10 -27.54 19.54
C ALA A 178 11.58 -28.98 19.40
N VAL A 179 10.75 -29.25 18.38
CA VAL A 179 10.26 -30.59 18.07
C VAL A 179 11.41 -31.53 17.68
N ILE A 180 12.32 -31.09 16.82
CA ILE A 180 13.49 -31.87 16.40
C ILE A 180 14.37 -32.20 17.61
N PHE A 181 14.70 -31.21 18.44
CA PHE A 181 15.50 -31.43 19.64
C PHE A 181 14.80 -32.35 20.64
N GLY A 182 13.50 -32.18 20.87
CA GLY A 182 12.71 -33.06 21.74
C GLY A 182 12.70 -34.51 21.25
N PHE A 183 12.61 -34.71 19.93
CA PHE A 183 12.69 -36.04 19.32
C PHE A 183 14.07 -36.69 19.50
N ILE A 184 15.14 -35.94 19.27
CA ILE A 184 16.53 -36.41 19.48
C ILE A 184 16.75 -36.81 20.95
N LEU A 185 16.34 -35.97 21.91
CA LEU A 185 16.47 -36.27 23.34
C LEU A 185 15.69 -37.52 23.75
N SER A 186 14.51 -37.73 23.15
CA SER A 186 13.70 -38.91 23.40
C SER A 186 14.40 -40.19 22.91
N ILE A 187 15.01 -40.16 21.72
CA ILE A 187 15.80 -41.29 21.19
C ILE A 187 16.98 -41.60 22.11
N ILE A 188 17.78 -40.58 22.48
CA ILE A 188 18.95 -40.76 23.36
C ILE A 188 18.54 -41.38 24.70
N SER A 189 17.44 -40.89 25.28
CA SER A 189 16.93 -41.40 26.56
C SER A 189 16.51 -42.87 26.47
N VAL A 190 15.82 -43.27 25.39
CA VAL A 190 15.44 -44.67 25.17
C VAL A 190 16.68 -45.55 24.95
N SER A 191 17.65 -45.10 24.15
CA SER A 191 18.89 -45.83 23.91
C SER A 191 19.74 -45.99 25.18
N ALA A 192 19.76 -44.99 26.06
CA ALA A 192 20.49 -45.06 27.33
C ALA A 192 19.87 -46.01 28.36
N VAL A 193 18.56 -46.29 28.28
CA VAL A 193 17.87 -47.26 29.14
C VAL A 193 18.03 -48.70 28.63
N LEU A 194 18.31 -48.88 27.34
CA LEU A 194 18.47 -50.20 26.70
C LEU A 194 19.92 -50.72 26.68
N LEU A 195 20.89 -49.92 27.13
CA LEU A 195 22.30 -50.26 27.31
C LEU A 195 22.62 -50.55 28.77
#